data_AF-C2BDY8-F1
#
_entry.id   AF-C2BDY8-F1
#
_cell.length_a   1.000
_cell.length_b   1.000
_cell.length_c   1.000
_cell.angle_alpha   90.00
_cell.angle_beta   90.00
_cell.angle_gamma   90.00
#
_symmetry.space_group_name_H-M   'P 1'
#
loop_
_entity.id
_entity.type
_entity.pdbx_description
1 polymer ?
#
loop_
_entity_poly.entity_id
_entity_poly.type
_entity_poly.pdbx_seq_one_letter_code
_entity_poly.pdbx_strand_id
1 'polypeptide(L)' 'GYDNLVVDMLGINVMKNVTGGHPVIFDVTHALQTRDPFGAASGGRRAQVAELARAGMAVGLAGLFLEAHPDPNNAKCDGP' A
#
# COMPACT_ATOMS: atom_id res chain seq x y z
N GLY A 1 -14.74 0.46 2.33
CA GLY A 1 -15.52 0.70 3.57
C GLY A 1 -15.16 2.07 4.08
N TYR A 2 -15.92 2.63 5.02
CA TYR A 2 -15.50 3.87 5.68
C TYR A 2 -14.12 3.67 6.32
N ASP A 3 -13.24 4.66 6.14
CA ASP A 3 -11.94 4.78 6.79
C ASP A 3 -10.95 3.61 6.58
N ASN A 4 -11.16 2.80 5.55
CA ASN A 4 -10.28 1.68 5.21
C ASN A 4 -10.02 1.58 3.70
N LEU A 5 -8.76 1.38 3.34
CA LEU A 5 -8.33 1.20 1.97
C LEU A 5 -8.38 -0.27 1.56
N VAL A 6 -8.73 -0.48 0.29
CA VAL A 6 -8.67 -1.78 -0.39
C VAL A 6 -7.93 -1.60 -1.70
N VAL A 7 -7.05 -2.54 -2.01
CA VAL A 7 -6.38 -2.64 -3.30
C VAL A 7 -7.11 -3.68 -4.13
N ASP A 8 -7.65 -3.25 -5.26
CA ASP A 8 -8.12 -4.16 -6.30
C ASP A 8 -6.93 -4.60 -7.16
N MET A 9 -6.52 -5.86 -6.99
CA MET A 9 -5.40 -6.45 -7.71
C MET A 9 -5.66 -6.57 -9.22
N LEU A 10 -6.92 -6.62 -9.66
CA LEU A 10 -7.26 -6.62 -11.10
C LEU A 10 -6.95 -5.25 -11.73
N GLY A 11 -7.04 -4.18 -10.94
CA GLY A 11 -6.74 -2.81 -11.36
C GLY A 11 -5.31 -2.63 -11.89
N ILE A 12 -4.34 -3.47 -11.48
CA ILE A 12 -2.96 -3.43 -11.98
C ILE A 12 -2.91 -3.63 -13.49
N ASN A 13 -3.61 -4.66 -14.01
CA ASN A 13 -3.61 -4.94 -15.46
C ASN A 13 -4.44 -3.91 -16.23
N VAL A 14 -5.50 -3.37 -15.61
CA VAL A 14 -6.25 -2.25 -16.19
C VAL A 14 -5.33 -1.05 -16.40
N MET A 15 -4.56 -0.64 -15.38
CA MET A 15 -3.61 0.47 -15.48
C MET A 15 -2.55 0.25 -16.57
N LYS A 16 -1.96 -0.95 -16.66
CA LYS A 16 -1.03 -1.28 -17.74
C LYS A 16 -1.67 -1.11 -19.12
N ASN A 17 -2.88 -1.62 -19.31
CA ASN A 17 -3.55 -1.60 -20.61
C ASN A 17 -3.89 -0.17 -21.05
N VAL A 18 -4.50 0.63 -20.16
CA VAL A 18 -4.93 2.00 -20.52
C VAL A 18 -3.75 2.97 -20.70
N THR A 19 -2.58 2.64 -20.13
CA THR A 19 -1.37 3.43 -20.30
C THR A 19 -0.49 2.93 -21.46
N GLY A 20 -0.83 1.84 -22.16
CA GLY A 20 0.01 1.31 -23.23
C GLY A 20 1.30 0.64 -22.72
N GLY A 21 1.22 0.00 -21.54
CA GLY A 21 2.31 -0.80 -20.98
C GLY A 21 3.28 -0.03 -20.09
N HIS A 22 2.90 1.14 -19.57
CA HIS A 22 3.78 1.87 -18.65
C HIS A 22 4.03 1.08 -17.36
N PRO A 23 5.19 1.28 -16.70
CA PRO A 23 5.50 0.65 -15.43
C PRO A 23 4.47 0.99 -14.35
N VAL A 24 3.96 -0.03 -13.67
CA VAL A 24 3.08 0.13 -12.50
C VAL A 24 3.87 -0.23 -11.24
N ILE A 25 3.94 0.73 -10.31
CA ILE A 25 4.57 0.55 -9.00
C ILE A 25 3.47 0.36 -7.96
N PHE A 26 3.66 -0.60 -7.06
CA PHE A 26 2.73 -0.80 -5.95
C PHE A 26 3.31 -0.25 -4.65
N ASP A 27 2.63 0.76 -4.09
CA ASP A 27 2.91 1.30 -2.77
C ASP A 27 2.19 0.48 -1.70
N VAL A 28 2.92 -0.48 -1.12
CA VAL A 28 2.33 -1.43 -0.18
C VAL A 28 2.21 -0.86 1.24
N THR A 29 3.06 0.10 1.60
CA THR A 29 3.03 0.74 2.92
C THR A 29 1.79 1.60 3.07
N HIS A 30 1.52 2.48 2.10
CA HIS A 30 0.36 3.37 2.17
C HIS A 30 -0.96 2.65 1.86
N ALA A 31 -0.93 1.57 1.06
CA ALA A 31 -2.11 0.75 0.79
C ALA A 31 -2.73 0.08 2.03
N LEU A 32 -1.95 -0.04 3.11
CA LEU A 32 -2.40 -0.62 4.38
C LEU A 32 -2.81 0.42 5.42
N GLN A 33 -2.77 1.71 5.08
CA GLN A 33 -3.22 2.76 5.97
C GLN A 33 -4.73 2.66 6.24
N THR A 34 -5.08 2.92 7.48
CA THR A 34 -6.46 3.03 7.95
C THR A 34 -6.62 4.40 8.56
N ARG A 35 -7.73 5.06 8.28
CA ARG A 35 -8.02 6.33 8.91
C ARG A 35 -8.81 6.07 10.19
N ASP A 36 -8.58 6.88 11.22
CA ASP A 36 -9.53 7.00 12.32
C ASP A 36 -10.27 8.32 12.10
N PRO A 37 -11.61 8.32 11.95
CA PRO A 37 -12.38 9.54 11.68
C PRO A 37 -12.26 10.61 12.79
N PHE A 38 -11.79 10.25 13.99
CA PHE A 38 -11.50 11.19 15.08
C PHE A 38 -10.01 11.21 15.50
N GLY A 39 -9.16 10.48 14.80
CA GLY A 39 -7.73 10.39 15.10
C GLY A 39 -6.92 11.54 14.48
N ALA A 40 -5.93 12.04 15.23
CA ALA A 40 -5.01 13.08 14.76
C ALA A 40 -3.98 12.58 13.72
N ALA A 41 -3.88 11.25 13.51
CA ALA A 41 -2.95 10.61 12.59
C ALA A 41 -3.58 9.37 11.94
N SER A 42 -3.07 8.96 10.76
CA SER A 42 -3.42 7.68 10.13
C SER A 42 -2.88 6.52 10.96
N GLY A 43 -3.69 5.48 11.12
CA GLY A 43 -3.25 4.17 11.57
C GLY A 43 -2.78 3.32 10.38
N GLY A 44 -2.41 2.07 10.65
CA GLY A 44 -2.00 1.16 9.59
C GLY A 44 -1.98 -0.30 10.01
N ARG A 45 -1.86 -1.17 9.01
CA ARG A 45 -1.83 -2.64 9.17
C ARG A 45 -0.49 -3.22 8.75
N ARG A 46 0.62 -2.63 9.22
CA ARG A 46 1.99 -3.00 8.83
C ARG A 46 2.32 -4.50 8.95
N ALA A 47 1.70 -5.23 9.88
CA ALA A 47 1.88 -6.68 10.02
C ALA A 47 1.50 -7.46 8.74
N GLN A 48 0.63 -6.89 7.90
CA GLN A 48 0.16 -7.49 6.65
C GLN A 48 0.95 -7.04 5.42
N VAL A 49 2.01 -6.23 5.58
CA VAL A 49 2.76 -5.63 4.46
C VAL A 49 3.33 -6.69 3.53
N ALA A 50 3.91 -7.76 4.08
CA ALA A 50 4.51 -8.82 3.28
C ALA A 50 3.45 -9.66 2.55
N GLU A 51 2.27 -9.86 3.15
CA GLU A 51 1.16 -10.60 2.53
C GLU A 51 0.61 -9.85 1.32
N LEU A 52 0.32 -8.56 1.51
CA LEU A 52 -0.22 -7.72 0.45
C LEU A 52 0.83 -7.46 -0.65
N ALA A 53 2.09 -7.26 -0.28
CA ALA A 53 3.19 -7.11 -1.25
C ALA A 53 3.29 -8.34 -2.17
N ARG A 54 3.25 -9.55 -1.58
CA ARG A 54 3.29 -10.80 -2.36
C ARG A 54 2.09 -10.93 -3.30
N ALA A 55 0.90 -10.53 -2.87
CA ALA A 55 -0.28 -10.54 -3.73
C ALA A 55 -0.09 -9.63 -4.95
N GLY A 56 0.39 -8.40 -4.76
CA GLY A 56 0.74 -7.51 -5.87
C GLY A 56 1.83 -8.10 -6.78
N MET A 57 2.92 -8.60 -6.19
CA MET A 57 4.03 -9.19 -6.95
C MET A 57 3.59 -10.37 -7.83
N ALA A 58 2.67 -11.21 -7.34
CA ALA A 58 2.15 -12.36 -8.09
C ALA A 58 1.34 -11.96 -9.33
N VAL A 59 0.72 -10.78 -9.33
CA VAL A 59 0.00 -10.22 -10.50
C VAL A 59 0.97 -9.69 -11.56
N GLY A 60 2.22 -9.43 -11.18
CA GLY A 60 3.26 -8.86 -12.03
C GLY A 60 3.24 -7.35 -11.94
N LEU A 61 4.16 -6.79 -11.16
CA LEU A 61 4.38 -5.34 -11.03
C LEU A 61 5.72 -4.98 -11.67
N ALA A 62 5.91 -3.70 -12.00
CA ALA A 62 7.24 -3.22 -12.39
C ALA A 62 8.13 -2.95 -11.17
N GLY A 63 7.54 -2.63 -10.02
CA GLY A 63 8.27 -2.39 -8.78
C GLY A 63 7.38 -2.32 -7.55
N LEU A 64 8.02 -2.39 -6.39
CA LEU A 64 7.41 -2.21 -5.08
C LEU A 64 7.96 -0.91 -4.47
N PHE A 65 7.07 -0.07 -3.95
CA PHE A 65 7.43 1.04 -3.08
C PHE A 65 7.17 0.60 -1.63
N LEU A 66 8.16 0.81 -0.76
CA LEU A 66 8.16 0.33 0.62
C LEU A 66 8.89 1.33 1.51
N GLU A 67 8.22 1.78 2.56
CA GLU A 67 8.84 2.54 3.65
C GLU A 67 9.19 1.63 4.83
N ALA A 68 10.27 1.98 5.54
CA ALA A 68 10.72 1.27 6.73
C ALA A 68 11.36 2.24 7.71
N HIS A 69 11.24 1.94 9.01
CA HIS A 69 11.92 2.67 10.07
C HIS A 69 12.44 1.66 11.11
N PRO A 70 13.62 1.87 11.73
CA PRO A 70 14.14 0.97 12.77
C PRO A 70 13.19 0.83 13.97
N ASP A 71 12.43 1.89 14.26
CA ASP A 71 11.38 1.92 15.27
C ASP A 71 10.13 2.64 14.73
N PRO A 72 9.22 1.93 14.03
CA PRO A 72 8.08 2.55 13.37
C PRO A 72 7.17 3.35 14.31
N ASN A 73 7.12 3.00 15.60
CA ASN A 73 6.28 3.72 16.57
C ASN A 73 6.80 5.14 16.87
N ASN A 74 8.08 5.42 16.59
CA ASN A 74 8.71 6.72 16.78
C ASN A 74 8.99 7.44 15.45
N ALA A 75 8.42 6.97 14.34
CA ALA A 75 8.49 7.68 13.07
C ALA A 75 7.69 9.00 13.17
N LYS A 76 8.21 10.07 12.57
CA LYS A 76 7.56 11.40 12.60
C LYS A 76 6.30 11.49 11.73
N CYS A 77 6.14 10.55 10.80
CA CYS A 77 5.02 10.38 9.88
C CYS A 77 4.97 8.91 9.47
N ASP A 78 3.79 8.40 9.11
CA ASP A 78 3.57 7.06 8.50
C ASP A 78 4.16 5.86 9.28
N GLY A 79 4.29 6.02 10.59
CA GLY A 79 4.81 4.97 11.49
C GLY A 79 3.88 3.79 11.77
N PRO A 80 2.58 4.02 12.05
CA PRO A 80 1.61 2.96 12.36
C PRO A 80 1.45 1.90 11.26
#